data_AF-A7A6D3-F1
#
_entry.id   AF-A7A6D3-F1
#
_cell.length_a   1.000
_cell.length_b   1.000
_cell.length_c   1.000
_cell.angle_alpha   90.00
_cell.angle_beta   90.00
_cell.angle_gamma   90.00
#
_symmetry.space_group_name_H-M   'P 1'
#
loop_
_entity.id
_entity.type
_entity.pdbx_description
1 polymer ?
#
loop_
_entity_poly.entity_id
_entity_poly.type
_entity_poly.pdbx_seq_one_letter_code
_entity_poly.pdbx_strand_id
1 'polypeptide(L)' 'MTNTEKTIICTVITCMLIIFLTIGTCISMQWYTSTHHDFQMETVKTGDVTWACLKDRGAYIGCNTVEEYK' A
#
# COMPACT_ATOMS: atom_id res chain seq x y z
N MET A 1 -45.23 8.97 14.21
CA MET A 1 -43.81 9.22 13.90
C MET A 1 -43.65 10.64 13.42
N THR A 2 -43.05 11.49 14.25
CA THR A 2 -42.81 12.91 13.98
C THR A 2 -41.72 13.08 12.91
N ASN A 3 -41.66 14.26 12.29
CA ASN A 3 -40.62 14.55 11.28
C ASN A 3 -39.21 14.42 11.88
N THR A 4 -39.03 14.78 13.15
CA THR A 4 -37.76 14.69 13.87
C THR A 4 -37.27 13.24 14.03
N GLU A 5 -38.17 12.31 14.36
CA GLU A 5 -37.82 10.89 14.49
C GLU A 5 -37.38 10.29 13.14
N LYS A 6 -38.04 10.67 12.05
CA LYS A 6 -37.65 10.26 10.69
C LYS A 6 -36.27 10.79 10.32
N THR A 7 -35.99 12.05 10.62
CA THR A 7 -34.66 12.65 10.37
C THR A 7 -33.58 11.94 11.16
N ILE A 8 -33.79 11.69 12.46
CA ILE A 8 -32.81 10.99 13.30
C ILE A 8 -32.51 9.59 12.75
N ILE A 9 -33.53 8.83 12.36
CA ILE A 9 -33.36 7.47 11.80
C ILE A 9 -32.60 7.53 10.47
N CYS A 10 -32.96 8.45 9.57
CA CYS A 10 -32.22 8.63 8.33
C CYS A 10 -30.75 8.97 8.59
N THR A 11 -30.46 9.88 9.53
CA THR A 11 -29.09 10.24 9.89
C THR A 11 -28.31 9.04 10.42
N VAL A 12 -28.90 8.24 11.30
CA VAL A 12 -28.24 7.03 11.84
C VAL A 12 -27.93 6.04 10.73
N ILE A 13 -28.87 5.77 9.82
CA ILE A 13 -28.66 4.87 8.69
C ILE A 13 -27.52 5.37 7.79
N THR A 14 -27.52 6.67 7.46
CA THR A 14 -26.46 7.27 6.65
C THR A 14 -25.10 7.17 7.34
N CYS A 15 -25.01 7.44 8.64
CA CYS A 15 -23.77 7.28 9.40
C CYS A 15 -23.25 5.84 9.38
N MET A 16 -24.14 4.85 9.57
CA MET A 16 -23.75 3.44 9.50
C MET A 16 -23.21 3.07 8.12
N LEU A 17 -23.87 3.51 7.04
CA LEU A 17 -23.41 3.27 5.67
C LEU A 17 -22.03 3.87 5.42
N ILE A 18 -21.78 5.10 5.89
CA ILE A 18 -20.47 5.75 5.76
C ILE A 18 -19.40 4.93 6.48
N ILE A 19 -19.66 4.49 7.72
CA ILE A 19 -18.71 3.69 8.52
C ILE A 19 -18.38 2.36 7.82
N PHE A 20 -19.38 1.67 7.27
CA PHE A 20 -19.15 0.43 6.54
C PHE A 20 -18.29 0.65 5.28
N LEU A 21 -18.58 1.71 4.52
CA LEU A 21 -17.81 2.05 3.32
C LEU A 21 -16.36 2.45 3.66
N THR A 22 -16.14 3.20 4.72
CA THR A 22 -14.79 3.60 5.13
C THR A 22 -13.97 2.41 5.63
N ILE A 23 -14.55 1.52 6.43
CA ILE A 23 -13.84 0.31 6.90
C ILE A 23 -13.46 -0.57 5.70
N GLY A 24 -14.38 -0.80 4.75
CA GLY A 24 -14.12 -1.61 3.57
C GLY A 24 -13.01 -1.03 2.67
N THR A 25 -13.02 0.30 2.48
CA THR A 25 -12.00 0.99 1.65
C THR A 25 -10.63 1.04 2.33
N CYS A 26 -10.57 1.32 3.63
CA CYS A 26 -9.31 1.30 4.38
C CYS A 26 -8.64 -0.09 4.35
N ILE A 27 -9.42 -1.14 4.56
CA ILE A 27 -8.92 -2.52 4.53
C ILE A 27 -8.40 -2.85 3.13
N SER A 28 -9.18 -2.59 2.08
CA SER A 28 -8.76 -2.90 0.70
C SER A 28 -7.51 -2.13 0.26
N MET A 29 -7.36 -0.86 0.63
CA MET A 29 -6.13 -0.08 0.36
C MET A 29 -4.92 -0.65 1.11
N GLN A 30 -5.10 -1.08 2.36
CA GLN A 30 -4.02 -1.67 3.15
C GLN A 30 -3.59 -3.04 2.60
N TRP A 31 -4.53 -3.86 2.14
CA TRP A 31 -4.20 -5.10 1.44
C TRP A 31 -3.49 -4.82 0.12
N TYR A 32 -4.02 -3.91 -0.69
CA TYR A 32 -3.42 -3.54 -1.98
C TYR A 32 -1.98 -3.07 -1.82
N THR A 33 -1.70 -2.18 -0.86
CA THR A 33 -0.32 -1.75 -0.60
C THR A 33 0.56 -2.89 -0.10
N SER A 34 0.04 -3.81 0.70
CA SER A 34 0.79 -4.96 1.21
C SER A 34 1.06 -6.04 0.16
N THR A 35 0.19 -6.20 -0.84
CA THR A 35 0.38 -7.21 -1.90
C THR A 35 1.09 -6.66 -3.13
N HIS A 36 0.97 -5.36 -3.39
CA HIS A 36 1.72 -4.66 -4.44
C HIS A 36 2.98 -4.06 -3.84
N HIS A 37 3.98 -4.93 -3.62
CA HIS A 37 5.33 -4.47 -3.38
C HIS A 37 5.87 -3.78 -4.64
N ASP A 38 6.37 -2.56 -4.46
CA ASP A 38 7.04 -1.81 -5.51
C ASP A 38 8.53 -2.17 -5.46
N PHE A 39 8.81 -3.36 -5.99
CA PHE A 39 10.16 -3.87 -6.10
C PHE A 39 10.88 -3.14 -7.24
N GLN A 40 11.94 -2.41 -6.91
CA GLN A 40 12.76 -1.70 -7.88
C GLN A 40 14.17 -2.24 -7.85
N MET A 41 14.70 -2.57 -9.02
CA MET A 41 16.08 -3.02 -9.20
C MET A 41 16.95 -1.84 -9.61
N GLU A 42 18.07 -1.65 -8.93
CA GLU A 42 19.04 -0.60 -9.23
C GLU A 42 20.45 -1.19 -9.25
N THR A 43 21.27 -0.77 -10.23
CA THR A 43 22.68 -1.12 -10.28
C THR A 43 23.51 -0.05 -9.59
N VAL A 44 24.27 -0.44 -8.57
CA VAL A 44 25.12 0.47 -7.79
C VAL A 44 26.57 0.06 -7.99
N LYS A 45 27.42 1.00 -8.39
CA LYS A 45 28.87 0.76 -8.55
C LYS A 45 29.60 1.23 -7.30
N THR A 46 30.29 0.31 -6.63
CA THR A 46 31.10 0.60 -5.44
C THR A 46 32.54 0.16 -5.71
N GLY A 47 33.41 1.13 -6.05
CA GLY A 47 34.75 0.82 -6.53
C GLY A 47 34.72 0.11 -7.88
N ASP A 48 35.34 -1.07 -7.94
CA ASP A 48 35.38 -1.91 -9.14
C ASP A 48 34.24 -2.95 -9.21
N VAL A 49 33.43 -3.06 -8.15
CA VAL A 49 32.34 -4.04 -8.07
C VAL A 49 31.01 -3.37 -8.44
N THR A 50 30.29 -3.99 -9.36
CA THR A 50 28.91 -3.63 -9.70
C THR A 50 27.94 -4.52 -8.94
N TRP A 51 27.03 -3.90 -8.20
CA TRP A 51 26.00 -4.57 -7.41
C TRP A 51 24.64 -4.37 -8.08
N ALA A 52 23.83 -5.43 -8.14
CA ALA A 52 22.41 -5.35 -8.41
C ALA A 52 21.69 -5.34 -7.06
N CYS A 53 21.11 -4.20 -6.72
CA CYS A 53 20.40 -3.96 -5.48
C CYS A 53 18.89 -3.96 -5.72
N LEU A 54 18.16 -4.67 -4.87
CA LEU A 54 16.71 -4.69 -4.82
C LEU A 54 16.24 -3.72 -3.73
N LYS A 55 15.34 -2.82 -4.12
CA LYS A 55 14.63 -1.91 -3.23
C LYS A 55 13.18 -2.34 -3.09
N ASP A 56 12.65 -2.21 -1.89
CA ASP A 56 11.22 -2.21 -1.62
C ASP A 56 10.85 -0.84 -1.04
N ARG A 57 9.95 -0.12 -1.72
CA ARG A 57 9.48 1.22 -1.30
C ARG A 57 10.62 2.21 -0.97
N GLY A 58 11.70 2.16 -1.76
CA GLY A 58 12.86 3.04 -1.63
C GLY A 58 13.92 2.59 -0.61
N ALA A 59 13.69 1.53 0.16
CA ALA A 59 14.67 0.95 1.07
C ALA A 59 15.36 -0.27 0.44
N TYR A 60 16.69 -0.38 0.56
CA TYR A 60 17.44 -1.54 0.09
C TYR A 60 17.12 -2.76 0.95
N ILE A 61 16.61 -3.83 0.34
CA ILE A 61 16.30 -5.10 1.01
C ILE A 61 17.33 -6.20 0.71
N GLY A 62 18.10 -6.05 -0.36
CA GLY A 62 19.21 -6.95 -0.68
C GLY A 62 20.04 -6.44 -1.84
N CYS A 63 21.32 -6.79 -1.88
CA CYS A 63 22.21 -6.51 -3.00
C CYS A 63 23.01 -7.76 -3.31
N ASN A 64 23.19 -8.07 -4.60
CA ASN A 64 24.05 -9.14 -5.06
C ASN A 64 25.09 -8.60 -6.04
N THR A 65 26.27 -9.21 -6.07
CA THR A 65 27.29 -8.87 -7.07
C THR A 65 26.83 -9.33 -8.45
N VAL A 66 26.99 -8.47 -9.45
CA VAL A 66 26.71 -8.82 -10.84
C VAL A 66 27.96 -9.50 -11.40
N GLU A 67 27.90 -10.82 -11.56
CA GLU A 67 28.90 -11.53 -12.36
C GLU A 67 28.55 -11.33 -13.83
N GLU A 68 29.40 -10.60 -14.57
CA GLU A 68 29.28 -10.52 -16.02
C GLU A 68 29.61 -11.89 -16.61
N TYR A 69 28.61 -12.55 -17.21
CA TYR A 69 28.84 -13.79 -17.93
C TYR A 69 29.69 -13.49 -19.18
N LYS A 70 30.87 -14.11 -19.27
CA LYS A 70 31.80 -14.01 -20.41
C LYS A 70 31.53 -15.06 -21.47
#